data_AF-A0A4R4P835-F1
#
_entry.id   AF-A0A4R4P835-F1
#
_cell.length_a   1.000
_cell.length_b   1.000
_cell.length_c   1.000
_cell.angle_alpha   90.00
_cell.angle_beta   90.00
_cell.angle_gamma   90.00
#
_symmetry.space_group_name_H-M   'P 1'
#
loop_
_entity.id
_entity.type
_entity.pdbx_description
1 polymer ?
#
loop_
_entity_poly.entity_id
_entity_poly.type
_entity_poly.pdbx_seq_one_letter_code
_entity_poly.pdbx_strand_id
1 'polypeptide(L)'
;MEAPVAFDDDYRREVLEPARAAGDQPPEDLRVRYALDGPPSSSPHPPPFNGRATLDGLTGASVAARVKEVRQCWRRARGQLKYRKLIDRLEAEHRELAPLFAAAERGDPRPLEARLRGGAERTERRRGQARARLADAAGVLRTAAPAEVEAIARTGGVTRAELAGLAAADGIEIREPDPLPSAAPYPAYRKVRESLDVLGKRHLADFLFGPRLTGPIRVLGGFAAPGGDLRLDEGAVAAAGAEWARRSRDTSTTHADTILAALRSDADPHALLLFDVADRLRERLRQRASERALLRHAIEDLGIEQGDARRLVFAIVRETGPGGGLAGRLRALLDAGEVYAAAEAADAAKIPHPSPREGEPSEEEILAAEARHRLDTALRLRETATAERDPDRAFRLLADALRLVRDLPGA
;
A
#
# COMPACT_ATOMS: atom_id res chain seq x y z
N MET A 1 42.49 0.56 24.02
CA MET A 1 42.15 -0.32 22.87
C MET A 1 40.64 -0.54 22.91
N GLU A 2 39.88 0.48 22.52
CA GLU A 2 38.41 0.51 22.55
C GLU A 2 37.93 0.91 21.16
N ALA A 3 37.53 -0.08 20.35
CA ALA A 3 36.88 0.08 19.05
C ALA A 3 35.96 -1.10 18.61
N PRO A 4 35.75 -2.24 19.34
CA PRO A 4 35.01 -3.39 18.78
C PRO A 4 33.47 -3.34 18.94
N VAL A 5 32.91 -2.29 19.57
CA VAL A 5 31.46 -2.18 19.84
C VAL A 5 30.73 -1.50 18.69
N ALA A 6 31.33 -0.46 18.08
CA ALA A 6 30.74 0.31 16.99
C ALA A 6 30.46 -0.55 15.74
N PHE A 7 31.45 -1.33 15.27
CA PHE A 7 31.28 -2.19 14.10
C PHE A 7 30.18 -3.25 14.29
N ASP A 8 30.08 -3.84 15.48
CA ASP A 8 29.07 -4.85 15.79
C ASP A 8 27.65 -4.28 15.81
N ASP A 9 27.48 -3.05 16.29
CA ASP A 9 26.21 -2.34 16.29
C ASP A 9 25.81 -1.96 14.85
N ASP A 10 26.75 -1.42 14.07
CA ASP A 10 26.53 -1.06 12.67
C ASP A 10 26.20 -2.29 11.82
N TYR A 11 26.98 -3.36 11.94
CA TYR A 11 26.72 -4.61 11.23
C TYR A 11 25.38 -5.25 11.63
N ARG A 12 25.00 -5.17 12.92
CA ARG A 12 23.66 -5.62 13.35
C ARG A 12 22.56 -4.81 12.71
N ARG A 13 22.66 -3.48 12.71
CA ARG A 13 21.67 -2.56 12.17
C ARG A 13 21.52 -2.70 10.66
N GLU A 14 22.63 -2.84 9.95
CA GLU A 14 22.67 -2.77 8.49
C GLU A 14 22.55 -4.14 7.81
N VAL A 15 22.90 -5.22 8.49
CA VAL A 15 22.93 -6.57 7.89
C VAL A 15 22.03 -7.55 8.62
N LEU A 16 22.17 -7.70 9.95
CA LEU A 16 21.44 -8.75 10.68
C LEU A 16 19.95 -8.45 10.89
N GLU A 17 19.59 -7.22 11.27
CA GLU A 17 18.18 -6.84 11.47
C GLU A 17 17.38 -6.85 10.15
N PRO A 18 17.88 -6.32 9.01
CA PRO A 18 17.20 -6.44 7.72
C PRO A 18 17.04 -7.90 7.26
N ALA A 19 18.08 -8.72 7.41
CA ALA A 19 18.02 -10.14 7.05
C ALA A 19 17.03 -10.93 7.91
N ARG A 20 16.91 -10.58 9.20
CA ARG A 20 15.90 -11.13 10.11
C ARG A 20 14.50 -10.70 9.69
N ALA A 21 14.29 -9.41 9.40
CA ALA A 21 13.02 -8.89 8.91
C ALA A 21 12.60 -9.53 7.57
N ALA A 22 13.57 -9.94 6.75
CA ALA A 22 13.37 -10.71 5.51
C ALA A 22 13.19 -12.23 5.74
N GLY A 23 12.83 -12.68 6.96
CA GLY A 23 12.54 -14.08 7.25
C GLY A 23 13.78 -14.95 7.53
N ASP A 24 14.76 -14.39 8.24
CA ASP A 24 16.05 -15.04 8.54
C ASP A 24 16.81 -15.49 7.28
N GLN A 25 16.79 -14.65 6.25
CA GLN A 25 17.42 -14.94 4.97
C GLN A 25 18.71 -14.12 4.80
N PRO A 26 19.89 -14.78 4.67
CA PRO A 26 21.15 -14.08 4.44
C PRO A 26 21.12 -13.18 3.20
N PRO A 27 21.71 -11.98 3.26
CA PRO A 27 21.81 -11.11 2.09
C PRO A 27 22.56 -11.81 0.96
N GLU A 28 21.99 -11.88 -0.24
CA GLU A 28 22.65 -12.57 -1.37
C GLU A 28 23.91 -11.86 -1.88
N ASP A 29 23.97 -10.53 -1.69
CA ASP A 29 25.16 -9.75 -2.01
C ASP A 29 26.26 -10.00 -0.97
N LEU A 30 27.37 -10.57 -1.43
CA LEU A 30 28.50 -10.88 -0.57
C LEU A 30 29.25 -9.61 -0.12
N ARG A 31 29.13 -8.48 -0.82
CA ARG A 31 29.69 -7.21 -0.35
C ARG A 31 28.99 -6.74 0.91
N VAL A 32 27.66 -6.69 0.89
CA VAL A 32 26.84 -6.35 2.07
C VAL A 32 27.02 -7.38 3.17
N ARG A 33 26.92 -8.69 2.83
CA ARG A 33 27.00 -9.77 3.82
C ARG A 33 28.31 -9.77 4.60
N TYR A 34 29.43 -9.47 3.95
CA TYR A 34 30.75 -9.45 4.58
C TYR A 34 31.29 -8.03 4.80
N ALA A 35 30.46 -6.98 4.66
CA ALA A 35 30.87 -5.58 4.77
C ALA A 35 32.19 -5.30 3.99
N LEU A 36 32.24 -5.74 2.74
CA LEU A 36 33.42 -5.62 1.86
C LEU A 36 33.50 -4.27 1.15
N ASP A 37 32.71 -3.27 1.53
CA ASP A 37 32.88 -1.91 1.01
C ASP A 37 34.02 -1.25 1.78
N GLY A 38 35.13 -0.95 1.08
CA GLY A 38 36.32 -0.39 1.70
C GLY A 38 36.09 1.03 2.24
N PRO A 39 36.81 1.46 3.31
CA PRO A 39 36.84 2.86 3.69
C PRO A 39 37.43 3.71 2.54
N PRO A 40 37.03 4.98 2.37
CA PRO A 40 37.67 5.88 1.42
C PRO A 40 39.15 6.03 1.83
N SER A 41 40.05 5.43 1.05
CA SER A 41 41.48 5.51 1.28
C SER A 41 41.98 6.94 1.03
N SER A 42 42.15 7.70 2.11
CA SER A 42 43.08 8.82 2.19
C SER A 42 44.50 8.28 2.38
N SER A 43 45.08 7.70 1.33
CA SER A 43 46.51 7.39 1.26
C SER A 43 47.08 7.88 -0.08
N PRO A 44 48.08 8.78 -0.08
CA PRO A 44 48.57 9.44 -1.28
C PRO A 44 49.67 8.66 -2.04
N HIS A 45 49.87 7.37 -1.76
CA HIS A 45 50.91 6.57 -2.42
C HIS A 45 50.35 5.49 -3.37
N PRO A 46 50.76 5.47 -4.65
CA PRO A 46 50.46 4.35 -5.53
C PRO A 46 51.23 3.09 -5.08
N PRO A 47 50.64 1.89 -5.18
CA PRO A 47 51.31 0.66 -4.77
C PRO A 47 52.49 0.33 -5.72
N PRO A 48 53.54 -0.35 -5.23
CA PRO A 48 54.69 -0.73 -6.05
C PRO A 48 54.31 -1.76 -7.12
N PHE A 49 55.06 -1.68 -8.23
CA PHE A 49 54.86 -2.37 -9.51
C PHE A 49 55.22 -3.88 -9.45
N ASN A 50 54.65 -4.64 -8.52
CA ASN A 50 54.70 -6.10 -8.52
C ASN A 50 53.25 -6.63 -8.50
N GLY A 51 52.75 -7.01 -9.68
CA GLY A 51 51.33 -7.11 -9.98
C GLY A 51 50.54 -8.13 -9.16
N ARG A 52 49.46 -7.65 -8.53
CA ARG A 52 48.16 -8.30 -8.28
C ARG A 52 47.29 -7.35 -7.46
N ALA A 53 46.55 -6.47 -8.14
CA ALA A 53 45.53 -5.65 -7.53
C ALA A 53 44.26 -5.74 -8.39
N THR A 54 43.20 -6.33 -7.83
CA THR A 54 41.81 -6.01 -8.18
C THR A 54 40.90 -6.40 -7.02
N LEU A 55 40.09 -5.42 -6.60
CA LEU A 55 38.91 -5.48 -5.72
C LEU A 55 38.65 -4.02 -5.26
N ASP A 56 38.45 -3.05 -6.17
CA ASP A 56 38.18 -1.64 -5.79
C ASP A 56 39.05 -1.08 -4.62
N GLY A 57 40.34 -1.45 -4.55
CA GLY A 57 41.26 -1.07 -3.47
C GLY A 57 41.41 -2.02 -2.27
N LEU A 58 40.66 -3.13 -2.20
CA LEU A 58 40.79 -4.16 -1.17
C LEU A 58 41.83 -5.21 -1.56
N THR A 59 42.69 -5.60 -0.63
CA THR A 59 43.67 -6.67 -0.82
C THR A 59 43.10 -8.01 -0.31
N GLY A 60 43.64 -9.14 -0.78
CA GLY A 60 43.24 -10.46 -0.26
C GLY A 60 43.36 -10.56 1.27
N ALA A 61 44.36 -9.91 1.85
CA ALA A 61 44.54 -9.80 3.30
C ALA A 61 43.46 -8.95 3.98
N SER A 62 43.03 -7.83 3.38
CA SER A 62 41.94 -7.02 3.95
C SER A 62 40.59 -7.73 3.88
N VAL A 63 40.33 -8.50 2.82
CA VAL A 63 39.15 -9.36 2.74
C VAL A 63 39.17 -10.43 3.83
N ALA A 64 40.29 -11.14 4.02
CA ALA A 64 40.42 -12.14 5.06
C ALA A 64 40.21 -11.56 6.47
N ALA A 65 40.81 -10.40 6.75
CA ALA A 65 40.63 -9.68 8.01
C ALA A 65 39.16 -9.31 8.25
N ARG A 66 38.47 -8.76 7.23
CA ARG A 66 37.06 -8.39 7.32
C ARG A 66 36.16 -9.61 7.54
N VAL A 67 36.37 -10.69 6.80
CA VAL A 67 35.62 -11.94 6.97
C VAL A 67 35.80 -12.49 8.39
N LYS A 68 37.02 -12.41 8.95
CA LYS A 68 37.29 -12.81 10.34
C LYS A 68 36.51 -11.94 11.35
N GLU A 69 36.50 -10.63 11.15
CA GLU A 69 35.78 -9.66 11.98
C GLU A 69 34.26 -9.93 11.96
N VAL A 70 33.67 -10.07 10.77
CA VAL A 70 32.25 -10.42 10.58
C VAL A 70 31.90 -11.75 11.26
N ARG A 71 32.73 -12.78 11.11
CA ARG A 71 32.50 -14.07 11.77
C ARG A 71 32.66 -14.01 13.29
N GLN A 72 33.45 -13.07 13.82
CA GLN A 72 33.50 -12.81 15.26
C GLN A 72 32.24 -12.10 15.74
N CYS A 73 31.70 -11.16 14.95
CA CYS A 73 30.39 -10.56 15.19
C CYS A 73 29.28 -11.63 15.25
N TRP A 74 29.23 -12.54 14.27
CA TRP A 74 28.24 -13.64 14.26
C TRP A 74 28.35 -14.52 15.50
N ARG A 75 29.56 -14.92 15.91
CA ARG A 75 29.75 -15.71 17.13
C ARG A 75 29.24 -15.02 18.38
N ARG A 76 29.45 -13.70 18.50
CA ARG A 76 28.91 -12.89 19.61
C ARG A 76 27.39 -12.77 19.55
N ALA A 77 26.83 -12.52 18.37
CA ALA A 77 25.39 -12.38 18.16
C ALA A 77 24.63 -13.71 18.28
N ARG A 78 25.29 -14.86 18.10
CA ARG A 78 24.68 -16.21 18.17
C ARG A 78 24.01 -16.50 19.51
N GLY A 79 24.52 -15.90 20.60
CA GLY A 79 23.93 -16.04 21.93
C GLY A 79 22.55 -15.38 22.07
N GLN A 80 22.16 -14.51 21.14
CA GLN A 80 20.85 -13.87 21.14
C GLN A 80 19.86 -14.72 20.35
N LEU A 81 18.81 -15.22 21.01
CA LEU A 81 17.81 -16.13 20.41
C LEU A 81 17.25 -15.60 19.09
N LYS A 82 17.02 -14.28 18.97
CA LYS A 82 16.48 -13.62 17.78
C LYS A 82 17.36 -13.74 16.52
N TYR A 83 18.66 -14.04 16.65
CA TYR A 83 19.57 -14.18 15.51
C TYR A 83 20.06 -15.60 15.28
N ARG A 84 19.77 -16.54 16.18
CA ARG A 84 20.36 -17.89 16.16
C ARG A 84 20.16 -18.60 14.81
N LYS A 85 18.91 -18.61 14.31
CA LYS A 85 18.56 -19.27 13.03
C LYS A 85 19.24 -18.62 11.82
N LEU A 86 19.25 -17.28 11.77
CA LEU A 86 19.94 -16.52 10.72
C LEU A 86 21.46 -16.80 10.73
N ILE A 87 22.08 -16.81 11.91
CA ILE A 87 23.53 -17.04 12.06
C ILE A 87 23.90 -18.48 11.68
N ASP A 88 23.11 -19.48 12.08
CA ASP A 88 23.32 -20.87 11.68
C ASP A 88 23.32 -21.01 10.15
N ARG A 89 22.42 -20.29 9.47
CA ARG A 89 22.35 -20.25 8.01
C ARG A 89 23.53 -19.49 7.38
N LEU A 90 23.91 -18.34 7.94
CA LEU A 90 25.09 -17.57 7.49
C LEU A 90 26.38 -18.41 7.60
N GLU A 91 26.56 -19.15 8.70
CA GLU A 91 27.70 -20.04 8.88
C GLU A 91 27.68 -21.24 7.91
N ALA A 92 26.49 -21.78 7.61
CA ALA A 92 26.35 -22.83 6.61
C ALA A 92 26.74 -22.35 5.21
N GLU A 93 26.19 -21.23 4.75
CA GLU A 93 26.51 -20.65 3.45
C GLU A 93 27.97 -20.17 3.39
N HIS A 94 28.56 -19.72 4.51
CA HIS A 94 29.99 -19.39 4.56
C HIS A 94 30.89 -20.59 4.28
N ARG A 95 30.52 -21.81 4.72
CA ARG A 95 31.32 -23.01 4.43
C ARG A 95 31.44 -23.28 2.93
N GLU A 96 30.39 -22.99 2.17
CA GLU A 96 30.38 -23.10 0.71
C GLU A 96 31.25 -22.01 0.05
N LEU A 97 31.32 -20.82 0.65
CA LEU A 97 32.11 -19.68 0.15
C LEU A 97 33.58 -19.68 0.62
N ALA A 98 33.91 -20.45 1.64
CA ALA A 98 35.25 -20.51 2.24
C ALA A 98 36.38 -20.76 1.22
N PRO A 99 36.21 -21.63 0.19
CA PRO A 99 37.23 -21.82 -0.85
C PRO A 99 37.54 -20.54 -1.64
N LEU A 100 36.54 -19.68 -1.88
CA LEU A 100 36.70 -18.41 -2.60
C LEU A 100 37.53 -17.41 -1.78
N PHE A 101 37.26 -17.31 -0.48
CA PHE A 101 38.04 -16.46 0.42
C PHE A 101 39.47 -16.98 0.62
N ALA A 102 39.66 -18.29 0.73
CA ALA A 102 40.99 -18.90 0.82
C ALA A 102 41.81 -18.71 -0.48
N ALA A 103 41.17 -18.73 -1.65
CA ALA A 103 41.83 -18.39 -2.90
C ALA A 103 42.28 -16.93 -2.93
N ALA A 104 41.43 -16.00 -2.49
CA ALA A 104 41.76 -14.58 -2.38
C ALA A 104 42.91 -14.31 -1.38
N GLU A 105 42.91 -14.99 -0.23
CA GLU A 105 43.99 -14.89 0.78
C GLU A 105 45.34 -15.37 0.24
N ARG A 106 45.34 -16.43 -0.59
CA ARG A 106 46.54 -16.92 -1.30
C ARG A 106 46.93 -16.08 -2.52
N GLY A 107 46.24 -14.96 -2.75
CA GLY A 107 46.57 -13.98 -3.78
C GLY A 107 45.91 -14.22 -5.14
N ASP A 108 44.89 -15.07 -5.27
CA ASP A 108 44.05 -15.15 -6.47
C ASP A 108 42.62 -14.64 -6.17
N PRO A 109 42.35 -13.33 -6.33
CA PRO A 109 41.04 -12.74 -6.03
C PRO A 109 39.99 -12.98 -7.13
N ARG A 110 40.39 -13.45 -8.33
CA ARG A 110 39.50 -13.54 -9.51
C ARG A 110 38.22 -14.35 -9.28
N PRO A 111 38.24 -15.52 -8.59
CA PRO A 111 37.03 -16.28 -8.33
C PRO A 111 36.05 -15.52 -7.42
N LEU A 112 36.56 -14.78 -6.44
CA LEU A 112 35.77 -13.96 -5.54
C LEU A 112 35.18 -12.76 -6.29
N GLU A 113 35.97 -12.07 -7.11
CA GLU A 113 35.51 -10.97 -7.96
C GLU A 113 34.40 -11.38 -8.93
N ALA A 114 34.57 -12.52 -9.61
CA ALA A 114 33.55 -13.04 -10.52
C ALA A 114 32.24 -13.32 -9.78
N ARG A 115 32.32 -13.87 -8.56
CA ARG A 115 31.15 -14.15 -7.72
C ARG A 115 30.48 -12.89 -7.18
N LEU A 116 31.25 -11.87 -6.83
CA LEU A 116 30.77 -10.55 -6.39
C LEU A 116 30.09 -9.81 -7.53
N ARG A 117 30.72 -9.75 -8.71
CA ARG A 117 30.17 -9.10 -9.91
C ARG A 117 28.86 -9.74 -10.34
N GLY A 118 28.82 -11.07 -10.45
CA GLY A 118 27.59 -11.79 -10.81
C GLY A 118 26.47 -11.62 -9.77
N GLY A 119 26.80 -11.42 -8.50
CA GLY A 119 25.83 -11.10 -7.45
C GLY A 119 25.25 -9.69 -7.61
N ALA A 120 26.12 -8.69 -7.74
CA ALA A 120 25.74 -7.30 -7.93
C ALA A 120 24.86 -7.11 -9.18
N GLU A 121 25.23 -7.73 -10.31
CA GLU A 121 24.42 -7.65 -11.53
C GLU A 121 23.04 -8.29 -11.39
N ARG A 122 22.89 -9.36 -10.60
CA ARG A 122 21.57 -9.98 -10.35
C ARG A 122 20.72 -9.13 -9.43
N THR A 123 21.31 -8.56 -8.38
CA THR A 123 20.62 -7.62 -7.48
C THR A 123 20.17 -6.39 -8.24
N GLU A 124 21.03 -5.78 -9.04
CA GLU A 124 20.69 -4.61 -9.84
C GLU A 124 19.59 -4.92 -10.86
N ARG A 125 19.64 -6.09 -11.52
CA ARG A 125 18.57 -6.53 -12.42
C ARG A 125 17.24 -6.70 -11.70
N ARG A 126 17.21 -7.37 -10.53
CA ARG A 126 15.98 -7.52 -9.73
C ARG A 126 15.42 -6.17 -9.30
N ARG A 127 16.29 -5.30 -8.79
CA ARG A 127 15.94 -3.94 -8.35
C ARG A 127 15.39 -3.11 -9.50
N GLY A 128 16.02 -3.15 -10.67
CA GLY A 128 15.55 -2.49 -11.88
C GLY A 128 14.19 -3.00 -12.35
N GLN A 129 13.96 -4.32 -12.31
CA GLN A 129 12.66 -4.91 -12.65
C GLN A 129 11.56 -4.52 -11.66
N ALA A 130 11.86 -4.54 -10.35
CA ALA A 130 10.92 -4.11 -9.32
C ALA A 130 10.58 -2.61 -9.45
N ARG A 131 11.57 -1.76 -9.73
CA ARG A 131 11.39 -0.33 -10.00
C ARG A 131 10.50 -0.08 -11.23
N ALA A 132 10.74 -0.81 -12.33
CA ALA A 132 9.92 -0.69 -13.54
C ALA A 132 8.45 -1.07 -13.26
N ARG A 133 8.21 -2.20 -12.59
CA ARG A 133 6.85 -2.62 -12.21
C ARG A 133 6.17 -1.63 -11.27
N LEU A 134 6.92 -1.03 -10.35
CA LEU A 134 6.40 0.02 -9.47
C LEU A 134 6.00 1.27 -10.28
N ALA A 135 6.82 1.68 -11.24
CA ALA A 135 6.49 2.80 -12.12
C ALA A 135 5.24 2.52 -12.96
N ASP A 136 5.09 1.30 -13.47
CA ASP A 136 3.90 0.87 -14.22
C ASP A 136 2.65 0.88 -13.34
N ALA A 137 2.73 0.35 -12.10
CA ALA A 137 1.62 0.35 -11.15
C ALA A 137 1.22 1.75 -10.67
N ALA A 138 2.20 2.64 -10.50
CA ALA A 138 1.96 4.03 -10.12
C ALA A 138 1.37 4.88 -11.26
N GLY A 139 1.64 4.49 -12.50
CA GLY A 139 1.06 5.07 -13.70
C GLY A 139 1.24 6.59 -13.80
N VAL A 140 0.23 7.25 -14.38
CA VAL A 140 0.22 8.71 -14.57
C VAL A 140 -0.01 9.44 -13.24
N LEU A 141 -0.63 8.76 -12.28
CA LEU A 141 -0.98 9.33 -10.97
C LEU A 141 0.24 9.50 -10.05
N ARG A 142 1.31 8.75 -10.30
CA ARG A 142 2.51 8.66 -9.43
C ARG A 142 2.13 8.22 -8.02
N THR A 143 1.16 7.31 -7.90
CA THR A 143 0.67 6.80 -6.62
C THR A 143 0.45 5.30 -6.71
N ALA A 144 0.92 4.55 -5.72
CA ALA A 144 0.74 3.10 -5.62
C ALA A 144 0.14 2.70 -4.26
N ALA A 145 -0.68 1.65 -4.25
CA ALA A 145 -1.26 1.12 -3.02
C ALA A 145 -0.23 0.28 -2.24
N PRO A 146 -0.26 0.25 -0.90
CA PRO A 146 0.64 -0.58 -0.10
C PRO A 146 0.61 -2.06 -0.51
N ALA A 147 -0.56 -2.61 -0.83
CA ALA A 147 -0.70 -4.00 -1.30
C ALA A 147 0.02 -4.25 -2.65
N GLU A 148 -0.01 -3.28 -3.57
CA GLU A 148 0.72 -3.36 -4.85
C GLU A 148 2.23 -3.36 -4.61
N VAL A 149 2.71 -2.50 -3.70
CA VAL A 149 4.13 -2.45 -3.30
C VAL A 149 4.55 -3.77 -2.69
N GLU A 150 3.75 -4.36 -1.80
CA GLU A 150 4.06 -5.66 -1.20
C GLU A 150 4.11 -6.79 -2.23
N ALA A 151 3.14 -6.83 -3.15
CA ALA A 151 3.10 -7.82 -4.22
C ALA A 151 4.33 -7.69 -5.13
N ILE A 152 4.67 -6.48 -5.56
CA ILE A 152 5.83 -6.22 -6.42
C ILE A 152 7.12 -6.57 -5.69
N ALA A 153 7.26 -6.21 -4.41
CA ALA A 153 8.43 -6.54 -3.61
C ALA A 153 8.63 -8.05 -3.52
N ARG A 154 7.55 -8.79 -3.20
CA ARG A 154 7.53 -10.25 -3.12
C ARG A 154 7.92 -10.90 -4.45
N THR A 155 7.31 -10.48 -5.56
CA THR A 155 7.62 -11.05 -6.89
C THR A 155 9.00 -10.64 -7.40
N GLY A 156 9.48 -9.45 -7.04
CA GLY A 156 10.80 -8.95 -7.41
C GLY A 156 11.94 -9.51 -6.58
N GLY A 157 11.64 -10.19 -5.46
CA GLY A 157 12.66 -10.65 -4.51
C GLY A 157 13.42 -9.50 -3.85
N VAL A 158 12.75 -8.36 -3.65
CA VAL A 158 13.26 -7.19 -2.93
C VAL A 158 12.45 -6.97 -1.66
N THR A 159 13.01 -6.27 -0.68
CA THR A 159 12.25 -5.98 0.55
C THR A 159 11.22 -4.87 0.32
N ARG A 160 10.16 -4.85 1.13
CA ARG A 160 9.17 -3.74 1.11
C ARG A 160 9.84 -2.39 1.38
N ALA A 161 10.80 -2.35 2.31
CA ALA A 161 11.54 -1.13 2.66
C ALA A 161 12.40 -0.62 1.48
N GLU A 162 13.07 -1.54 0.78
CA GLU A 162 13.85 -1.21 -0.43
C GLU A 162 12.96 -0.64 -1.53
N LEU A 163 11.81 -1.27 -1.79
CA LEU A 163 10.87 -0.80 -2.81
C LEU A 163 10.21 0.53 -2.43
N ALA A 164 9.93 0.75 -1.14
CA ALA A 164 9.45 2.04 -0.63
C ALA A 164 10.51 3.14 -0.77
N GLY A 165 11.80 2.83 -0.56
CA GLY A 165 12.90 3.75 -0.83
C GLY A 165 13.01 4.12 -2.32
N LEU A 166 12.78 3.15 -3.22
CA LEU A 166 12.70 3.40 -4.66
C LEU A 166 11.50 4.26 -5.03
N ALA A 167 10.33 3.99 -4.44
CA ALA A 167 9.13 4.81 -4.63
C ALA A 167 9.40 6.28 -4.30
N ALA A 168 9.98 6.53 -3.12
CA ALA A 168 10.33 7.88 -2.68
C ALA A 168 11.33 8.57 -3.63
N ALA A 169 12.36 7.85 -4.08
CA ALA A 169 13.34 8.37 -5.04
C ALA A 169 12.72 8.73 -6.40
N ASP A 170 11.66 8.02 -6.81
CA ASP A 170 10.95 8.23 -8.07
C ASP A 170 9.77 9.19 -7.96
N GLY A 171 9.56 9.79 -6.78
CA GLY A 171 8.41 10.67 -6.52
C GLY A 171 7.07 9.94 -6.58
N ILE A 172 7.06 8.64 -6.29
CA ILE A 172 5.87 7.81 -6.21
C ILE A 172 5.37 7.82 -4.76
N GLU A 173 4.16 8.31 -4.56
CA GLU A 173 3.48 8.28 -3.26
C GLU A 173 2.93 6.88 -3.00
N ILE A 174 3.16 6.35 -1.80
CA ILE A 174 2.52 5.11 -1.34
C ILE A 174 1.32 5.51 -0.50
N ARG A 175 0.11 5.20 -0.98
CA ARG A 175 -1.14 5.67 -0.37
C ARG A 175 -2.23 4.62 -0.45
N GLU A 176 -2.99 4.45 0.62
CA GLU A 176 -4.24 3.70 0.55
C GLU A 176 -5.30 4.46 -0.26
N PRO A 177 -6.09 3.78 -1.10
CA PRO A 177 -7.23 4.39 -1.78
C PRO A 177 -8.16 5.07 -0.77
N ASP A 178 -8.52 6.33 -1.02
CA ASP A 178 -9.45 7.03 -0.17
C ASP A 178 -10.85 6.38 -0.29
N PRO A 179 -11.57 6.16 0.83
CA PRO A 179 -12.90 5.54 0.79
C PRO A 179 -13.90 6.49 0.12
N LEU A 180 -14.62 5.99 -0.88
CA LEU A 180 -15.62 6.75 -1.63
C LEU A 180 -17.02 6.18 -1.37
N PRO A 181 -18.06 7.04 -1.31
CA PRO A 181 -19.43 6.57 -1.11
C PRO A 181 -19.86 5.72 -2.31
N SER A 182 -20.27 4.47 -2.05
CA SER A 182 -20.71 3.50 -3.06
C SER A 182 -22.20 3.65 -3.40
N ALA A 183 -23.01 4.07 -2.43
CA ALA A 183 -24.44 4.33 -2.58
C ALA A 183 -24.75 5.83 -2.48
N ALA A 184 -25.80 6.26 -3.18
CA ALA A 184 -26.24 7.64 -3.14
C ALA A 184 -26.77 7.98 -1.74
N PRO A 185 -26.26 9.03 -1.06
CA PRO A 185 -26.78 9.47 0.23
C PRO A 185 -28.25 9.94 0.17
N TYR A 186 -28.74 10.25 -1.03
CA TYR A 186 -30.11 10.67 -1.30
C TYR A 186 -30.79 9.74 -2.33
N PRO A 187 -31.91 9.08 -2.00
CA PRO A 187 -32.52 8.06 -2.86
C PRO A 187 -32.90 8.53 -4.26
N ALA A 188 -33.32 9.79 -4.42
CA ALA A 188 -33.70 10.36 -5.72
C ALA A 188 -32.55 11.13 -6.40
N TYR A 189 -31.29 10.86 -6.04
CA TYR A 189 -30.13 11.57 -6.56
C TYR A 189 -30.04 11.59 -8.09
N ARG A 190 -30.50 10.54 -8.79
CA ARG A 190 -30.53 10.54 -10.26
C ARG A 190 -31.26 11.76 -10.85
N LYS A 191 -32.38 12.18 -10.24
CA LYS A 191 -33.12 13.38 -10.67
C LYS A 191 -32.38 14.68 -10.37
N VAL A 192 -31.60 14.69 -9.28
CA VAL A 192 -30.73 15.82 -8.91
C VAL A 192 -29.65 15.98 -9.98
N ARG A 193 -29.01 14.87 -10.36
CA ARG A 193 -27.99 14.84 -11.39
C ARG A 193 -28.52 15.32 -12.74
N GLU A 194 -29.65 14.79 -13.18
CA GLU A 194 -30.33 15.24 -14.41
C GLU A 194 -30.65 16.75 -14.36
N SER A 195 -31.10 17.26 -13.21
CA SER A 195 -31.39 18.68 -13.02
C SER A 195 -30.13 19.56 -13.04
N LEU A 196 -29.01 19.09 -12.49
CA LEU A 196 -27.72 19.78 -12.58
C LEU A 196 -27.27 19.89 -14.04
N ASP A 197 -27.38 18.80 -14.80
CA ASP A 197 -26.97 18.75 -16.20
C ASP A 197 -27.85 19.69 -17.06
N VAL A 198 -29.17 19.72 -16.84
CA VAL A 198 -30.09 20.66 -17.53
C VAL A 198 -29.78 22.12 -17.21
N LEU A 199 -29.42 22.42 -15.96
CA LEU A 199 -29.04 23.77 -15.54
C LEU A 199 -27.60 24.14 -15.93
N GLY A 200 -26.85 23.25 -16.58
CA GLY A 200 -25.46 23.47 -16.95
C GLY A 200 -24.52 23.63 -15.76
N LYS A 201 -24.85 22.99 -14.63
CA LYS A 201 -24.06 23.01 -13.39
C LYS A 201 -23.17 21.78 -13.29
N ARG A 202 -21.89 22.02 -12.98
CA ARG A 202 -20.87 20.95 -12.93
C ARG A 202 -21.14 19.95 -11.81
N HIS A 203 -21.55 20.47 -10.65
CA HIS A 203 -21.81 19.73 -9.42
C HIS A 203 -22.61 20.60 -8.44
N LEU A 204 -22.98 20.06 -7.27
CA LEU A 204 -23.78 20.76 -6.26
C LEU A 204 -23.18 22.09 -5.77
N ALA A 205 -21.86 22.16 -5.56
CA ALA A 205 -21.23 23.42 -5.16
C ALA A 205 -21.34 24.53 -6.22
N ASP A 206 -21.28 24.21 -7.53
CA ASP A 206 -21.48 25.18 -8.62
C ASP A 206 -22.93 25.65 -8.70
N PHE A 207 -23.88 24.78 -8.34
CA PHE A 207 -25.27 25.20 -8.15
C PHE A 207 -25.43 26.19 -6.99
N LEU A 208 -24.80 25.94 -5.84
CA LEU A 208 -24.94 26.76 -4.63
C LEU A 208 -24.22 28.10 -4.69
N PHE A 209 -23.02 28.12 -5.25
CA PHE A 209 -22.13 29.29 -5.19
C PHE A 209 -21.95 29.97 -6.54
N GLY A 210 -22.11 29.22 -7.64
CA GLY A 210 -21.99 29.72 -9.01
C GLY A 210 -20.74 30.61 -9.21
N PRO A 211 -20.90 31.87 -9.65
CA PRO A 211 -19.77 32.78 -9.88
C PRO A 211 -18.88 33.05 -8.66
N ARG A 212 -19.35 32.77 -7.44
CA ARG A 212 -18.53 32.90 -6.22
C ARG A 212 -17.44 31.83 -6.12
N LEU A 213 -17.53 30.73 -6.87
CA LEU A 213 -16.43 29.77 -6.99
C LEU A 213 -15.40 30.32 -7.96
N THR A 214 -14.33 30.88 -7.41
CA THR A 214 -13.26 31.53 -8.17
C THR A 214 -12.14 30.59 -8.59
N GLY A 215 -12.24 29.29 -8.26
CA GLY A 215 -11.24 28.30 -8.63
C GLY A 215 -11.60 26.89 -8.16
N PRO A 216 -10.64 25.94 -8.24
CA PRO A 216 -10.91 24.53 -8.01
C PRO A 216 -11.20 24.22 -6.55
N ILE A 217 -12.14 23.29 -6.33
CA ILE A 217 -12.59 22.89 -5.00
C ILE A 217 -11.88 21.62 -4.52
N ARG A 218 -11.76 21.49 -3.20
CA ARG A 218 -11.39 20.24 -2.52
C ARG A 218 -12.65 19.58 -1.99
N VAL A 219 -12.72 18.27 -2.15
CA VAL A 219 -13.88 17.44 -1.76
C VAL A 219 -13.48 16.25 -0.90
N LEU A 220 -12.20 15.89 -0.83
CA LEU A 220 -11.72 14.84 0.06
C LEU A 220 -11.37 15.43 1.43
N GLY A 221 -11.90 14.81 2.50
CA GLY A 221 -11.69 15.29 3.88
C GLY A 221 -12.54 16.52 4.25
N GLY A 222 -13.53 16.87 3.43
CA GLY A 222 -14.41 18.02 3.60
C GLY A 222 -14.45 18.90 2.36
N PHE A 223 -15.43 19.81 2.30
CA PHE A 223 -15.49 20.82 1.24
C PHE A 223 -14.60 22.01 1.58
N ALA A 224 -13.78 22.42 0.63
CA ALA A 224 -13.09 23.70 0.70
C ALA A 224 -12.99 24.35 -0.69
N ALA A 225 -13.32 25.64 -0.76
CA ALA A 225 -13.11 26.46 -1.95
C ALA A 225 -11.92 27.43 -1.75
N PRO A 226 -11.33 27.95 -2.84
CA PRO A 226 -10.32 29.00 -2.74
C PRO A 226 -10.86 30.22 -1.97
N GLY A 227 -10.03 30.79 -1.10
CA GLY A 227 -10.43 31.89 -0.21
C GLY A 227 -11.07 31.46 1.11
N GLY A 228 -11.56 30.23 1.25
CA GLY A 228 -12.02 29.67 2.54
C GLY A 228 -13.36 30.21 3.09
N ASP A 229 -13.94 31.22 2.45
CA ASP A 229 -15.17 31.88 2.91
C ASP A 229 -16.46 31.12 2.55
N LEU A 230 -16.36 30.10 1.68
CA LEU A 230 -17.51 29.31 1.24
C LEU A 230 -17.64 28.04 2.07
N ARG A 231 -18.85 27.80 2.58
CA ARG A 231 -19.19 26.60 3.37
C ARG A 231 -20.43 25.94 2.79
N LEU A 232 -20.39 24.62 2.66
CA LEU A 232 -21.57 23.81 2.33
C LEU A 232 -22.40 23.61 3.59
N ASP A 233 -23.26 24.58 3.91
CA ASP A 233 -24.14 24.56 5.07
C ASP A 233 -25.57 24.98 4.70
N GLU A 234 -26.48 24.90 5.68
CA GLU A 234 -27.88 25.32 5.53
C GLU A 234 -28.01 26.77 5.07
N GLY A 235 -27.08 27.64 5.47
CA GLY A 235 -27.06 29.05 5.08
C GLY A 235 -26.81 29.23 3.59
N ALA A 236 -25.86 28.47 3.02
CA ALA A 236 -25.62 28.44 1.58
C ALA A 236 -26.85 27.92 0.81
N VAL A 237 -27.50 26.87 1.30
CA VAL A 237 -28.73 26.31 0.69
C VAL A 237 -29.88 27.32 0.74
N ALA A 238 -30.06 28.01 1.87
CA ALA A 238 -31.07 29.05 2.02
C ALA A 238 -30.82 30.25 1.10
N ALA A 239 -29.57 30.69 0.99
CA ALA A 239 -29.18 31.80 0.11
C ALA A 239 -29.44 31.47 -1.38
N ALA A 240 -29.05 30.27 -1.83
CA ALA A 240 -29.34 29.79 -3.18
C ALA A 240 -30.86 29.69 -3.42
N GLY A 241 -31.62 29.16 -2.45
CA GLY A 241 -33.08 29.10 -2.52
C GLY A 241 -33.73 30.48 -2.65
N ALA A 242 -33.26 31.47 -1.89
CA ALA A 242 -33.75 32.84 -1.99
C ALA A 242 -33.41 33.51 -3.34
N GLU A 243 -32.26 33.18 -3.94
CA GLU A 243 -31.91 33.65 -5.28
C GLU A 243 -32.83 33.07 -6.36
N TRP A 244 -33.05 31.76 -6.34
CA TRP A 244 -33.92 31.09 -7.29
C TRP A 244 -35.38 31.51 -7.16
N ALA A 245 -35.85 31.76 -5.93
CA ALA A 245 -37.20 32.27 -5.69
C ALA A 245 -37.47 33.67 -6.29
N ARG A 246 -36.42 34.47 -6.55
CA ARG A 246 -36.54 35.78 -7.20
C ARG A 246 -36.68 35.69 -8.72
N ARG A 247 -36.39 34.54 -9.34
CA ARG A 247 -36.51 34.35 -10.78
C ARG A 247 -37.97 34.09 -11.17
N SER A 248 -38.33 34.45 -12.41
CA SER A 248 -39.63 34.10 -12.98
C SER A 248 -39.78 32.59 -13.06
N ARG A 249 -40.99 32.08 -12.73
CA ARG A 249 -41.26 30.64 -12.77
C ARG A 249 -41.20 30.11 -14.21
N ASP A 250 -40.31 29.15 -14.42
CA ASP A 250 -40.13 28.41 -15.66
C ASP A 250 -39.62 26.98 -15.36
N THR A 251 -39.27 26.23 -16.40
CA THR A 251 -38.71 24.87 -16.25
C THR A 251 -37.39 24.85 -15.46
N SER A 252 -36.57 25.90 -15.54
CA SER A 252 -35.32 26.00 -14.78
C SER A 252 -35.56 26.10 -13.28
N THR A 253 -36.63 26.79 -12.86
CA THR A 253 -37.00 26.85 -11.43
C THR A 253 -37.43 25.50 -10.87
N THR A 254 -38.09 24.64 -11.67
CA THR A 254 -38.44 23.27 -11.25
C THR A 254 -37.21 22.38 -11.05
N HIS A 255 -36.20 22.50 -11.92
CA HIS A 255 -34.93 21.80 -11.76
C HIS A 255 -34.15 22.29 -10.53
N ALA A 256 -34.16 23.61 -10.29
CA ALA A 256 -33.57 24.19 -9.09
C ALA A 256 -34.26 23.70 -7.81
N ASP A 257 -35.60 23.64 -7.81
CA ASP A 257 -36.37 23.11 -6.67
C ASP A 257 -36.04 21.64 -6.39
N THR A 258 -35.81 20.83 -7.43
CA THR A 258 -35.39 19.42 -7.29
C THR A 258 -34.03 19.31 -6.58
N ILE A 259 -33.07 20.16 -6.95
CA ILE A 259 -31.74 20.18 -6.31
C ILE A 259 -31.84 20.70 -4.87
N LEU A 260 -32.59 21.78 -4.64
CA LEU A 260 -32.79 22.35 -3.31
C LEU A 260 -33.53 21.39 -2.37
N ALA A 261 -34.46 20.57 -2.88
CA ALA A 261 -35.12 19.55 -2.08
C ALA A 261 -34.14 18.48 -1.58
N ALA A 262 -33.19 18.05 -2.41
CA ALA A 262 -32.14 17.12 -2.00
C ALA A 262 -31.18 17.75 -0.97
N LEU A 263 -30.78 19.00 -1.18
CA LEU A 263 -29.89 19.74 -0.28
C LEU A 263 -30.53 20.12 1.06
N ARG A 264 -31.86 20.11 1.16
CA ARG A 264 -32.63 20.30 2.41
C ARG A 264 -33.02 18.99 3.09
N SER A 265 -32.67 17.85 2.51
CA SER A 265 -32.90 16.54 3.13
C SER A 265 -31.93 16.32 4.30
N ASP A 266 -32.14 15.24 5.06
CA ASP A 266 -31.25 14.85 6.16
C ASP A 266 -29.87 14.32 5.68
N ALA A 267 -29.63 14.26 4.37
CA ALA A 267 -28.35 13.83 3.81
C ALA A 267 -27.28 14.94 3.97
N ASP A 268 -26.08 14.56 4.41
CA ASP A 268 -24.94 15.48 4.47
C ASP A 268 -24.63 16.05 3.07
N PRO A 269 -24.69 17.39 2.88
CA PRO A 269 -24.39 18.03 1.60
C PRO A 269 -22.97 17.74 1.09
N HIS A 270 -22.00 17.56 2.00
CA HIS A 270 -20.63 17.21 1.61
C HIS A 270 -20.56 15.79 1.08
N ALA A 271 -21.13 14.81 1.79
CA ALA A 271 -21.24 13.43 1.33
C ALA A 271 -21.97 13.32 -0.03
N LEU A 272 -23.03 14.12 -0.23
CA LEU A 272 -23.78 14.15 -1.49
C LEU A 272 -22.95 14.73 -2.65
N LEU A 273 -22.16 15.78 -2.41
CA LEU A 273 -21.21 16.32 -3.39
C LEU A 273 -20.11 15.31 -3.72
N LEU A 274 -19.53 14.66 -2.71
CA LEU A 274 -18.49 13.66 -2.93
C LEU A 274 -19.02 12.48 -3.75
N PHE A 275 -20.25 12.04 -3.47
CA PHE A 275 -20.94 11.03 -4.27
C PHE A 275 -21.16 11.49 -5.72
N ASP A 276 -21.60 12.73 -5.94
CA ASP A 276 -21.81 13.29 -7.29
C ASP A 276 -20.52 13.28 -8.13
N VAL A 277 -19.41 13.73 -7.54
CA VAL A 277 -18.10 13.72 -8.20
C VAL A 277 -17.64 12.28 -8.47
N ALA A 278 -17.75 11.39 -7.49
CA ALA A 278 -17.34 9.99 -7.64
C ALA A 278 -18.17 9.25 -8.70
N ASP A 279 -19.50 9.39 -8.69
CA ASP A 279 -20.40 8.74 -9.64
C ASP A 279 -20.14 9.18 -11.09
N ARG A 280 -19.86 10.47 -11.31
CA ARG A 280 -19.46 11.00 -12.63
C ARG A 280 -18.14 10.39 -13.11
N LEU A 281 -17.14 10.25 -12.23
CA LEU A 281 -15.89 9.59 -12.57
C LEU A 281 -16.06 8.09 -12.84
N ARG A 282 -16.87 7.39 -12.03
CA ARG A 282 -17.23 5.98 -12.27
C ARG A 282 -17.91 5.77 -13.61
N GLU A 283 -18.82 6.67 -13.99
CA GLU A 283 -19.46 6.59 -15.30
C GLU A 283 -18.45 6.75 -16.45
N ARG A 284 -17.54 7.71 -16.36
CA ARG A 284 -16.45 7.85 -17.35
C ARG A 284 -15.56 6.62 -17.40
N LEU A 285 -15.25 6.02 -16.25
CA LEU A 285 -14.49 4.77 -16.20
C LEU A 285 -15.25 3.61 -16.86
N ARG A 286 -16.57 3.48 -16.63
CA ARG A 286 -17.44 2.51 -17.33
C ARG A 286 -17.45 2.73 -18.84
N GLN A 287 -17.31 3.98 -19.29
CA GLN A 287 -17.12 4.37 -20.68
C GLN A 287 -15.67 4.14 -21.20
N ARG A 288 -14.82 3.45 -20.43
CA ARG A 288 -13.43 3.11 -20.74
C ARG A 288 -12.51 4.33 -20.90
N ALA A 289 -12.77 5.41 -20.16
CA ALA A 289 -11.83 6.53 -20.08
C ALA A 289 -10.51 6.08 -19.45
N SER A 290 -9.38 6.52 -20.02
CA SER A 290 -8.06 6.29 -19.43
C SER A 290 -7.86 7.14 -18.17
N GLU A 291 -6.90 6.78 -17.31
CA GLU A 291 -6.54 7.57 -16.11
C GLU A 291 -6.30 9.05 -16.43
N ARG A 292 -5.59 9.32 -17.54
CA ARG A 292 -5.31 10.68 -17.99
C ARG A 292 -6.58 11.42 -18.41
N ALA A 293 -7.54 10.73 -19.01
CA ALA A 293 -8.83 11.31 -19.37
C ALA A 293 -9.70 11.57 -18.13
N LEU A 294 -9.69 10.67 -17.15
CA LEU A 294 -10.37 10.85 -15.86
C LEU A 294 -9.80 12.04 -15.08
N LEU A 295 -8.47 12.15 -14.99
CA LEU A 295 -7.80 13.29 -14.36
C LEU A 295 -8.18 14.61 -15.01
N ARG A 296 -8.16 14.66 -16.35
CA ARG A 296 -8.56 15.83 -17.11
C ARG A 296 -10.01 16.20 -16.81
N HIS A 297 -10.91 15.22 -16.84
CA HIS A 297 -12.34 15.44 -16.55
C HIS A 297 -12.54 15.98 -15.13
N ALA A 298 -11.85 15.41 -14.13
CA ALA A 298 -11.92 15.90 -12.75
C ALA A 298 -11.46 17.36 -12.61
N ILE A 299 -10.36 17.74 -13.26
CA ILE A 299 -9.77 19.09 -13.13
C ILE A 299 -10.52 20.12 -13.99
N GLU A 300 -10.70 19.83 -15.27
CA GLU A 300 -11.19 20.80 -16.26
C GLU A 300 -12.72 20.91 -16.22
N ASP A 301 -13.43 19.77 -16.16
CA ASP A 301 -14.89 19.76 -16.26
C ASP A 301 -15.57 19.83 -14.89
N LEU A 302 -15.04 19.11 -13.89
CA LEU A 302 -15.59 19.10 -12.53
C LEU A 302 -14.97 20.17 -11.62
N GLY A 303 -13.90 20.84 -12.04
CA GLY A 303 -13.28 21.91 -11.25
C GLY A 303 -12.69 21.44 -9.92
N ILE A 304 -12.19 20.21 -9.85
CA ILE A 304 -11.57 19.65 -8.65
C ILE A 304 -10.09 20.04 -8.59
N GLU A 305 -9.61 20.33 -7.39
CA GLU A 305 -8.19 20.61 -7.11
C GLU A 305 -7.31 19.43 -7.55
N GLN A 306 -6.13 19.71 -8.08
CA GLN A 306 -5.28 18.72 -8.73
C GLN A 306 -4.89 17.55 -7.81
N GLY A 307 -4.55 17.82 -6.55
CA GLY A 307 -4.22 16.80 -5.55
C GLY A 307 -5.42 15.89 -5.24
N ASP A 308 -6.60 16.49 -5.00
CA ASP A 308 -7.84 15.73 -4.78
C ASP A 308 -8.27 14.94 -6.03
N ALA A 309 -8.13 15.51 -7.22
CA ALA A 309 -8.41 14.84 -8.48
C ALA A 309 -7.55 13.58 -8.67
N ARG A 310 -6.24 13.66 -8.36
CA ARG A 310 -5.35 12.48 -8.40
C ARG A 310 -5.80 11.40 -7.44
N ARG A 311 -6.11 11.77 -6.20
CA ARG A 311 -6.57 10.84 -5.15
C ARG A 311 -7.92 10.20 -5.50
N LEU A 312 -8.88 10.96 -6.02
CA LEU A 312 -10.17 10.46 -6.49
C LEU A 312 -9.98 9.45 -7.62
N VAL A 313 -9.22 9.79 -8.66
CA VAL A 313 -8.99 8.88 -9.79
C VAL A 313 -8.23 7.63 -9.34
N PHE A 314 -7.25 7.78 -8.44
CA PHE A 314 -6.53 6.66 -7.83
C PHE A 314 -7.49 5.68 -7.13
N ALA A 315 -8.42 6.20 -6.33
CA ALA A 315 -9.44 5.40 -5.65
C ALA A 315 -10.38 4.73 -6.65
N ILE A 316 -10.96 5.48 -7.60
CA ILE A 316 -11.93 4.98 -8.59
C ILE A 316 -11.38 3.86 -9.48
N VAL A 317 -10.15 3.99 -9.99
CA VAL A 317 -9.53 2.95 -10.84
C VAL A 317 -9.34 1.65 -10.06
N ARG A 318 -9.09 1.78 -8.75
CA ARG A 318 -8.93 0.67 -7.81
C ARG A 318 -10.24 0.31 -7.10
N GLU A 319 -11.40 0.66 -7.66
CA GLU A 319 -12.69 0.04 -7.31
C GLU A 319 -13.04 -1.13 -8.25
N THR A 320 -12.38 -1.21 -9.42
CA THR A 320 -12.73 -2.17 -10.49
C THR A 320 -11.56 -3.04 -10.95
N GLY A 321 -10.37 -2.84 -10.38
CA GLY A 321 -9.17 -3.60 -10.74
C GLY A 321 -9.15 -5.01 -10.13
N PRO A 322 -8.39 -5.95 -10.72
CA PRO A 322 -8.15 -7.26 -10.10
C PRO A 322 -7.33 -7.06 -8.82
N GLY A 323 -8.04 -6.89 -7.70
CA GLY A 323 -7.48 -6.58 -6.38
C GLY A 323 -7.90 -5.23 -5.79
N GLY A 324 -8.68 -4.41 -6.50
CA GLY A 324 -9.07 -3.08 -6.06
C GLY A 324 -10.57 -2.98 -5.94
N GLY A 325 -11.07 -2.91 -4.71
CA GLY A 325 -12.47 -2.81 -4.33
C GLY A 325 -12.65 -3.54 -3.01
N LEU A 326 -13.65 -3.20 -2.22
CA LEU A 326 -13.90 -3.90 -0.96
C LEU A 326 -14.10 -5.41 -1.20
N ALA A 327 -14.84 -5.78 -2.26
CA ALA A 327 -14.98 -7.17 -2.69
C ALA A 327 -13.64 -7.82 -3.08
N GLY A 328 -12.78 -7.12 -3.83
CA GLY A 328 -11.45 -7.62 -4.20
C GLY A 328 -10.55 -7.83 -2.99
N ARG A 329 -10.60 -6.91 -2.02
CA ARG A 329 -9.85 -6.99 -0.75
C ARG A 329 -10.35 -8.14 0.12
N LEU A 330 -11.67 -8.28 0.28
CA LEU A 330 -12.29 -9.38 1.01
C LEU A 330 -11.93 -10.72 0.39
N ARG A 331 -11.99 -10.84 -0.94
CA ARG A 331 -11.56 -12.03 -1.67
C ARG A 331 -10.09 -12.35 -1.43
N ALA A 332 -9.20 -11.36 -1.54
CA ALA A 332 -7.78 -11.57 -1.33
C ALA A 332 -7.47 -12.07 0.09
N LEU A 333 -8.15 -11.52 1.11
CA LEU A 333 -8.02 -11.96 2.50
C LEU A 333 -8.55 -13.39 2.69
N LEU A 334 -9.72 -13.70 2.12
CA LEU A 334 -10.30 -15.05 2.16
C LEU A 334 -9.42 -16.09 1.44
N ASP A 335 -8.87 -15.76 0.27
CA ASP A 335 -7.97 -16.61 -0.50
C ASP A 335 -6.62 -16.82 0.23
N ALA A 336 -6.16 -15.83 0.99
CA ALA A 336 -4.98 -15.94 1.85
C ALA A 336 -5.23 -16.73 3.15
N GLY A 337 -6.50 -17.04 3.46
CA GLY A 337 -6.91 -17.67 4.71
C GLY A 337 -6.92 -16.73 5.92
N GLU A 338 -6.86 -15.42 5.69
CA GLU A 338 -6.96 -14.34 6.69
C GLU A 338 -8.43 -13.95 6.93
N VAL A 339 -9.18 -14.88 7.51
CA VAL A 339 -10.64 -14.81 7.63
C VAL A 339 -11.07 -13.85 8.74
N TYR A 340 -10.31 -13.75 9.85
CA TYR A 340 -10.57 -12.75 10.89
C TYR A 340 -10.35 -11.33 10.36
N ALA A 341 -9.24 -11.11 9.64
CA ALA A 341 -8.98 -9.82 9.00
C ALA A 341 -10.05 -9.43 7.95
N ALA A 342 -10.59 -10.41 7.21
CA ALA A 342 -11.69 -10.19 6.28
C ALA A 342 -12.98 -9.74 7.00
N ALA A 343 -13.34 -10.38 8.12
CA ALA A 343 -14.51 -10.01 8.91
C ALA A 343 -14.39 -8.60 9.52
N GLU A 344 -13.23 -8.27 10.11
CA GLU A 344 -12.95 -6.93 10.63
C GLU A 344 -13.00 -5.84 9.53
N ALA A 345 -12.47 -6.14 8.34
CA ALA A 345 -12.53 -5.22 7.21
C ALA A 345 -13.98 -4.98 6.74
N ALA A 346 -14.82 -6.02 6.72
CA ALA A 346 -16.23 -5.91 6.40
C ALA A 346 -17.01 -5.07 7.41
N ASP A 347 -16.73 -5.25 8.71
CA ASP A 347 -17.38 -4.51 9.79
C ASP A 347 -16.96 -3.05 9.82
N ALA A 348 -15.67 -2.76 9.62
CA ALA A 348 -15.15 -1.40 9.49
C ALA A 348 -15.79 -0.64 8.31
N ALA A 349 -16.06 -1.36 7.21
CA ALA A 349 -16.74 -0.81 6.04
C ALA A 349 -18.29 -0.77 6.16
N LYS A 350 -18.84 -1.22 7.30
CA LYS A 350 -20.28 -1.27 7.59
C LYS A 350 -21.10 -1.99 6.52
N ILE A 351 -20.56 -3.09 5.96
CA ILE A 351 -21.28 -3.89 4.97
C ILE A 351 -22.48 -4.57 5.66
N PRO A 352 -23.71 -4.33 5.20
CA PRO A 352 -24.90 -4.92 5.79
C PRO A 352 -24.93 -6.44 5.61
N HIS A 353 -25.76 -7.13 6.39
CA HIS A 353 -26.03 -8.54 6.14
C HIS A 353 -26.97 -8.68 4.94
N PRO A 354 -26.72 -9.64 4.04
CA PRO A 354 -27.59 -9.89 2.90
C PRO A 354 -29.01 -10.17 3.39
N SER A 355 -29.96 -9.33 2.97
CA SER A 355 -31.36 -9.43 3.38
C SER A 355 -32.22 -9.92 2.22
N PRO A 356 -33.07 -10.95 2.41
CA PRO A 356 -33.89 -11.52 1.34
C PRO A 356 -35.01 -10.58 0.82
N ARG A 357 -35.08 -9.34 1.30
CA ARG A 357 -36.08 -8.33 0.91
C ARG A 357 -35.52 -7.23 0.00
N GLU A 358 -34.20 -7.12 -0.15
CA GLU A 358 -33.53 -6.06 -0.92
C GLU A 358 -32.68 -6.70 -2.03
N GLY A 359 -33.27 -6.91 -3.20
CA GLY A 359 -32.55 -7.25 -4.44
C GLY A 359 -31.64 -8.50 -4.38
N GLU A 360 -30.78 -8.64 -5.40
CA GLU A 360 -29.66 -9.58 -5.35
C GLU A 360 -28.53 -8.98 -4.52
N PRO A 361 -27.94 -9.73 -3.57
CA PRO A 361 -26.87 -9.23 -2.73
C PRO A 361 -25.63 -8.94 -3.58
N SER A 362 -24.99 -7.81 -3.28
CA SER A 362 -23.71 -7.43 -3.82
C SER A 362 -22.63 -8.46 -3.48
N GLU A 363 -21.56 -8.48 -4.28
CA GLU A 363 -20.43 -9.38 -4.08
C GLU A 363 -19.74 -9.12 -2.73
N GLU A 364 -19.67 -7.87 -2.29
CA GLU A 364 -19.20 -7.48 -0.96
C GLU A 364 -20.01 -8.14 0.16
N GLU A 365 -21.34 -8.14 0.07
CA GLU A 365 -22.23 -8.73 1.08
C GLU A 365 -22.08 -10.25 1.16
N ILE A 366 -21.88 -10.92 0.02
CA ILE A 366 -21.64 -12.36 -0.04
C ILE A 366 -20.32 -12.71 0.65
N LEU A 367 -19.24 -12.02 0.30
CA LEU A 367 -17.91 -12.26 0.85
C LEU A 367 -17.83 -11.90 2.35
N ALA A 368 -18.49 -10.81 2.76
CA ALA A 368 -18.60 -10.41 4.15
C ALA A 368 -19.39 -11.44 4.98
N ALA A 369 -20.52 -11.93 4.46
CA ALA A 369 -21.31 -12.95 5.12
C ALA A 369 -20.54 -14.27 5.27
N GLU A 370 -19.76 -14.65 4.25
CA GLU A 370 -18.88 -15.81 4.31
C GLU A 370 -17.80 -15.67 5.40
N ALA A 371 -17.09 -14.53 5.44
CA ALA A 371 -16.05 -14.27 6.44
C ALA A 371 -16.62 -14.34 7.86
N ARG A 372 -17.74 -13.64 8.12
CA ARG A 372 -18.42 -13.64 9.42
C ARG A 372 -18.88 -15.05 9.82
N HIS A 373 -19.45 -15.81 8.90
CA HIS A 373 -19.92 -17.17 9.17
C HIS A 373 -18.79 -18.14 9.56
N ARG A 374 -17.66 -18.08 8.83
CA ARG A 374 -16.48 -18.88 9.13
C ARG A 374 -15.88 -18.50 10.48
N LEU A 375 -15.78 -17.20 10.78
CA LEU A 375 -15.30 -16.69 12.05
C LEU A 375 -16.18 -17.12 13.24
N ASP A 376 -17.50 -16.93 13.16
CA ASP A 376 -18.45 -17.37 14.19
C ASP A 376 -18.33 -18.87 14.48
N THR A 377 -18.16 -19.67 13.42
CA THR A 377 -18.01 -21.12 13.56
C THR A 377 -16.70 -21.49 14.25
N ALA A 378 -15.59 -20.84 13.88
CA ALA A 378 -14.30 -21.06 14.54
C ALA A 378 -14.29 -20.59 16.01
N LEU A 379 -14.93 -19.46 16.32
CA LEU A 379 -15.07 -18.98 17.70
C LEU A 379 -15.88 -19.95 18.57
N ARG A 380 -17.00 -20.49 18.06
CA ARG A 380 -17.78 -21.53 18.76
C ARG A 380 -16.97 -22.80 19.02
N LEU A 381 -16.17 -23.24 18.04
CA LEU A 381 -15.29 -24.39 18.21
C LEU A 381 -14.22 -24.13 19.28
N ARG A 382 -13.62 -22.93 19.30
CA ARG A 382 -12.66 -22.51 20.33
C ARG A 382 -13.30 -22.48 21.72
N GLU A 383 -14.48 -21.88 21.85
CA GLU A 383 -15.22 -21.85 23.14
C GLU A 383 -15.55 -23.25 23.63
N THR A 384 -15.96 -24.14 22.72
CA THR A 384 -16.22 -25.55 23.04
C THR A 384 -14.93 -26.25 23.47
N ALA A 385 -13.80 -26.00 22.80
CA ALA A 385 -12.51 -26.55 23.16
C ALA A 385 -12.06 -26.10 24.57
N THR A 386 -12.25 -24.83 24.92
CA THR A 386 -11.90 -24.30 26.25
C THR A 386 -12.75 -24.90 27.37
N ALA A 387 -14.01 -25.24 27.09
CA ALA A 387 -14.91 -25.86 28.06
C ALA A 387 -14.76 -27.41 28.14
N GLU A 388 -14.02 -28.01 27.20
CA GLU A 388 -13.85 -29.45 27.10
C GLU A 388 -12.83 -29.98 28.13
N ARG A 389 -13.18 -31.09 28.80
CA ARG A 389 -12.34 -31.70 29.85
C ARG A 389 -11.38 -32.74 29.30
N ASP A 390 -11.73 -33.33 28.16
CA ASP A 390 -10.87 -34.27 27.44
C ASP A 390 -9.84 -33.50 26.57
N PRO A 391 -8.53 -33.58 26.88
CA PRO A 391 -7.49 -32.82 26.17
C PRO A 391 -7.37 -33.21 24.69
N ASP A 392 -7.61 -34.48 24.33
CA ASP A 392 -7.51 -34.94 22.94
C ASP A 392 -8.69 -34.46 22.10
N ARG A 393 -9.85 -34.25 22.73
CA ARG A 393 -11.03 -33.68 22.10
C ARG A 393 -10.91 -32.15 21.99
N ALA A 394 -10.42 -31.49 23.03
CA ALA A 394 -10.12 -30.05 23.01
C ALA A 394 -9.12 -29.71 21.90
N PHE A 395 -8.03 -30.48 21.77
CA PHE A 395 -7.03 -30.29 20.72
C PHE A 395 -7.62 -30.42 19.31
N ARG A 396 -8.48 -31.43 19.07
CA ARG A 396 -9.13 -31.62 17.76
C ARG A 396 -10.06 -30.45 17.42
N LEU A 397 -10.85 -29.99 18.38
CA LEU A 397 -11.75 -28.84 18.20
C LEU A 397 -10.97 -27.55 17.87
N LEU A 398 -9.84 -27.31 18.54
CA LEU A 398 -8.97 -26.17 18.27
C LEU A 398 -8.30 -26.27 16.89
N ALA A 399 -7.83 -27.47 16.52
CA ALA A 399 -7.26 -27.73 15.20
C ALA A 399 -8.29 -27.51 14.07
N ASP A 400 -9.56 -27.87 14.30
CA ASP A 400 -10.64 -27.62 13.34
C ASP A 400 -11.00 -26.13 13.27
N ALA A 401 -10.96 -25.40 14.39
CA ALA A 401 -11.11 -23.94 14.40
C ALA A 401 -10.01 -23.24 13.58
N LEU A 402 -8.75 -23.66 13.74
CA LEU A 402 -7.60 -23.11 13.01
C LEU A 402 -7.57 -23.49 11.52
N ARG A 403 -8.22 -24.60 11.14
CA ARG A 403 -8.43 -24.93 9.71
C ARG A 403 -9.43 -24.00 9.03
N LEU A 404 -10.43 -23.52 9.79
CA LEU A 404 -11.44 -22.60 9.28
C LEU A 404 -10.95 -21.14 9.26
N VAL A 405 -10.19 -20.74 10.28
CA VAL A 405 -9.65 -19.38 10.44
C VAL A 405 -8.21 -19.49 10.92
N ARG A 406 -7.25 -19.30 10.02
CA ARG A 406 -5.83 -19.45 10.34
C ARG A 406 -5.32 -18.33 11.24
N ASP A 407 -5.91 -17.14 11.10
CA ASP A 407 -5.63 -15.93 11.85
C ASP A 407 -6.56 -15.77 13.07
N LEU A 408 -7.07 -16.87 13.63
CA LEU A 408 -8.00 -16.85 14.76
C LEU A 408 -7.32 -16.25 16.00
N PRO A 409 -7.86 -15.16 16.58
CA PRO A 409 -7.24 -14.53 17.74
C PRO A 409 -7.27 -15.44 18.96
N GLY A 410 -6.14 -15.52 19.68
CA GLY A 410 -6.03 -16.25 20.95
C GLY A 410 -6.12 -17.78 20.84
N ALA A 411 -5.89 -18.34 19.64
CA ALA A 411 -5.84 -19.77 19.36
C ALA A 411 -4.45 -20.39 19.58
#